data_AF-V5FUB7-F1
#
_entry.id   AF-V5FUB7-F1
#
_cell.length_a   1.000
_cell.length_b   1.000
_cell.length_c   1.000
_cell.angle_alpha   90.00
_cell.angle_beta   90.00
_cell.angle_gamma   90.00
#
_symmetry.space_group_name_H-M   'P 1'
#
loop_
_entity.id
_entity.type
_entity.pdbx_description
1 polymer ?
#
loop_
_entity_poly.entity_id
_entity_poly.type
_entity_poly.pdbx_seq_one_letter_code
_entity_poly.pdbx_strand_id
1 'polypeptide(L)'
;MTIHRLIAGALSFLNGYNVKATIKLQNVFMFCKIAALVGVILIGVVWMSLGNMDNFKNSFEGTTTNPGKIAKAFYSGIFSYSGWNYLNFMTEELKNPFVNLPRAIYISLPLVTGIYVLANMAYLSVLSPDAMVSSDAIAVTFGNA
;
A
#
# COMPACT_ATOMS: atom_id res chain seq x y z
N MET A 1 16.90 10.23 11.83
CA MET A 1 17.62 8.93 11.81
C MET A 1 17.51 8.15 13.12
N THR A 2 17.45 8.80 14.30
CA THR A 2 17.40 8.13 15.61
C THR A 2 16.12 7.35 15.91
N ILE A 3 14.95 7.89 15.53
CA ILE A 3 13.64 7.26 15.77
C ILE A 3 13.50 5.88 15.10
N HIS A 4 13.94 5.75 13.85
CA HIS A 4 13.85 4.50 13.10
C HIS A 4 14.65 3.37 13.76
N ARG A 5 15.83 3.71 14.30
CA ARG A 5 16.71 2.75 14.99
C ARG A 5 16.13 2.32 16.33
N LEU A 6 15.47 3.23 17.05
CA LEU A 6 14.79 2.92 18.30
C LEU A 6 13.61 1.96 18.09
N ILE A 7 12.80 2.18 17.05
CA ILE A 7 11.68 1.29 16.71
C ILE A 7 12.20 -0.11 16.37
N ALA A 8 13.24 -0.21 15.54
CA ALA A 8 13.84 -1.49 15.17
C ALA A 8 14.41 -2.22 16.41
N GLY A 9 15.13 -1.52 17.28
CA GLY A 9 15.68 -2.10 18.51
C GLY A 9 14.58 -2.60 19.46
N ALA A 10 13.52 -1.82 19.66
CA ALA A 10 12.39 -2.20 20.50
C ALA A 10 11.67 -3.44 19.96
N LEU A 11 11.40 -3.51 18.65
CA LEU A 11 10.77 -4.67 18.02
C LEU A 11 11.64 -5.93 18.12
N SER A 12 12.95 -5.81 17.92
CA SER A 12 13.90 -6.93 18.07
C SER A 12 13.94 -7.44 19.51
N PHE A 13 13.93 -6.53 20.50
CA PHE A 13 13.88 -6.91 21.91
C PHE A 13 12.55 -7.62 22.27
N LEU A 14 11.43 -7.09 21.78
CA LEU A 14 10.10 -7.67 22.03
C LEU A 14 9.95 -9.05 21.39
N ASN A 15 10.53 -9.24 20.21
CA ASN A 15 10.61 -10.53 19.53
C ASN A 15 11.45 -11.53 20.35
N GLY A 16 12.63 -11.11 20.83
CA GLY A 16 13.50 -11.94 21.67
C GLY A 16 12.90 -12.28 23.04
N TYR A 17 12.07 -11.40 23.61
CA TYR A 17 11.45 -11.62 24.92
C TYR A 17 10.19 -12.49 24.86
N ASN A 18 9.28 -12.21 23.91
CA ASN A 18 8.03 -12.95 23.79
C ASN A 18 7.48 -12.94 22.36
N VAL A 19 7.73 -14.03 21.64
CA VAL A 19 7.25 -14.23 20.26
C VAL A 19 5.71 -14.23 20.18
N LYS A 20 5.01 -14.79 21.19
CA LYS A 20 3.53 -14.82 21.19
C LYS A 20 2.93 -13.42 21.31
N ALA A 21 3.55 -12.55 22.11
CA ALA A 21 3.14 -11.14 22.21
C ALA A 21 3.40 -10.40 20.89
N THR A 22 4.55 -10.65 20.26
CA THR A 22 4.91 -10.08 18.95
C THR A 22 3.92 -10.46 17.85
N ILE A 23 3.52 -11.74 17.79
CA ILE A 23 2.51 -12.21 16.80
C ILE A 23 1.16 -11.51 17.02
N LYS A 24 0.69 -11.39 18.27
CA LYS A 24 -0.55 -10.66 18.57
C LYS A 24 -0.48 -9.20 18.12
N LEU A 25 0.63 -8.53 18.42
CA LEU A 25 0.86 -7.14 18.02
C LEU A 25 0.89 -6.98 16.49
N GLN A 26 1.56 -7.88 15.78
CA GLN A 26 1.60 -7.89 14.32
C GLN A 26 0.21 -8.08 13.71
N ASN A 27 -0.61 -8.97 14.27
CA ASN A 27 -1.99 -9.15 13.82
C ASN A 27 -2.84 -7.90 14.02
N VAL A 28 -2.71 -7.22 15.16
CA VAL A 28 -3.41 -5.94 15.40
C VAL A 28 -3.00 -4.91 14.34
N PHE A 29 -1.70 -4.75 14.07
CA PHE A 29 -1.24 -3.83 13.02
C PHE A 29 -1.72 -4.22 11.62
N MET A 30 -1.83 -5.51 11.33
CA MET A 30 -2.40 -5.99 10.07
C MET A 30 -3.86 -5.52 9.92
N PHE A 31 -4.70 -5.76 10.93
CA PHE A 31 -6.10 -5.33 10.89
C PHE A 31 -6.24 -3.80 10.81
N CYS A 32 -5.47 -3.06 11.60
CA CYS A 32 -5.48 -1.60 11.55
C CYS A 32 -5.09 -1.05 10.17
N LYS A 33 -4.06 -1.62 9.53
CA LYS A 33 -3.65 -1.21 8.17
C LYS A 33 -4.76 -1.46 7.14
N ILE A 34 -5.41 -2.62 7.20
CA ILE A 34 -6.52 -2.95 6.29
C ILE A 34 -7.70 -2.00 6.52
N ALA A 35 -8.07 -1.75 7.79
CA ALA A 35 -9.16 -0.85 8.13
C ALA A 35 -8.90 0.58 7.65
N ALA A 36 -7.68 1.10 7.84
CA ALA A 36 -7.29 2.42 7.35
C ALA A 36 -7.37 2.50 5.82
N LEU A 37 -6.90 1.47 5.12
CA LEU A 37 -6.93 1.41 3.65
C LEU A 37 -8.36 1.39 3.10
N VAL A 38 -9.24 0.60 3.72
CA VAL A 38 -10.67 0.58 3.37
C VAL A 38 -11.31 1.94 3.63
N GLY A 39 -10.97 2.59 4.75
CA GLY A 39 -11.46 3.95 5.06
C GLY A 39 -11.11 4.97 3.99
N VAL A 40 -9.84 5.00 3.54
CA VAL A 40 -9.38 5.90 2.47
C VAL A 40 -10.17 5.66 1.18
N ILE A 41 -10.33 4.39 0.78
CA ILE A 41 -11.07 4.04 -0.45
C ILE A 41 -12.53 4.50 -0.36
N LEU A 42 -13.20 4.25 0.77
CA LEU A 42 -14.60 4.66 0.96
C LEU A 42 -14.77 6.19 0.91
N ILE A 43 -13.90 6.94 1.60
CA ILE A 43 -13.92 8.41 1.57
C ILE A 43 -13.72 8.92 0.14
N GLY A 44 -12.74 8.39 -0.59
CA GLY A 44 -12.48 8.77 -1.98
C GLY A 44 -13.65 8.48 -2.92
N VAL A 45 -14.31 7.33 -2.77
CA VAL A 45 -15.49 6.96 -3.57
C VAL A 45 -16.67 7.88 -3.27
N VAL A 46 -16.94 8.20 -2.00
CA VAL A 46 -17.99 9.15 -1.61
C VAL A 46 -17.69 10.53 -2.19
N TRP A 47 -16.44 11.00 -2.08
CA TRP A 47 -16.01 12.29 -2.62
C TRP A 47 -16.22 12.40 -4.13
N MET A 48 -15.85 11.36 -4.88
CA MET A 48 -16.11 11.29 -6.33
C MET A 48 -17.62 11.27 -6.64
N SER A 49 -18.40 10.56 -5.83
CA SER A 49 -19.87 10.45 -6.00
C SER A 49 -20.58 11.79 -5.75
N LEU A 50 -19.98 12.69 -4.97
CA LEU A 50 -20.46 14.06 -4.77
C LEU A 50 -20.17 15.00 -5.95
N GLY A 51 -19.48 14.52 -6.99
CA GLY A 51 -19.20 15.28 -8.22
C GLY A 51 -17.83 15.95 -8.26
N ASN A 52 -16.99 15.77 -7.24
CA ASN A 52 -15.66 16.37 -7.15
C ASN A 52 -14.62 15.59 -8.00
N MET A 53 -14.78 15.66 -9.32
CA MET A 53 -13.88 14.99 -10.29
C MET A 53 -12.96 15.98 -11.03
N ASP A 54 -12.80 17.21 -10.52
CA ASP A 54 -12.02 18.24 -11.19
C ASP A 54 -10.54 17.87 -11.35
N ASN A 55 -9.96 17.16 -10.36
CA ASN A 55 -8.59 16.64 -10.42
C ASN A 55 -8.37 15.61 -11.56
N PHE A 56 -9.43 15.05 -12.14
CA PHE A 56 -9.33 14.08 -13.23
C PHE A 56 -9.48 14.67 -14.64
N LYS A 57 -9.81 15.96 -14.78
CA LYS A 57 -10.10 16.56 -16.11
C LYS A 57 -8.85 16.65 -17.01
N ASN A 58 -7.66 16.87 -16.42
CA ASN A 58 -6.39 17.01 -17.14
C ASN A 58 -5.33 16.00 -16.67
N SER A 59 -5.70 14.76 -16.37
CA SER A 59 -4.83 13.78 -15.70
C SER A 59 -3.51 13.43 -16.41
N PHE A 60 -3.39 13.68 -17.71
CA PHE A 60 -2.19 13.40 -18.49
C PHE A 60 -1.35 14.64 -18.81
N GLU A 61 -1.81 15.83 -18.41
CA GLU A 61 -1.07 17.07 -18.63
C GLU A 61 0.21 17.08 -17.78
N GLY A 62 1.34 17.49 -18.37
CA GLY A 62 2.65 17.47 -17.69
C GLY A 62 3.31 16.09 -17.59
N THR A 63 2.80 15.06 -18.28
CA THR A 63 3.43 13.73 -18.33
C THR A 63 4.83 13.80 -18.92
N THR A 64 5.76 13.03 -18.37
CA THR A 64 7.14 12.91 -18.86
C THR A 64 7.36 11.61 -19.63
N THR A 65 8.00 11.69 -20.78
CA THR A 65 8.42 10.54 -21.59
C THR A 65 9.86 10.11 -21.31
N ASN A 66 10.51 10.72 -20.32
CA ASN A 66 11.90 10.42 -19.99
C ASN A 66 12.03 8.99 -19.42
N PRO A 67 12.81 8.10 -20.07
CA PRO A 67 12.94 6.71 -19.64
C PRO A 67 13.46 6.55 -18.21
N GLY A 68 14.34 7.45 -17.74
CA GLY A 68 14.87 7.42 -16.38
C GLY A 68 13.84 7.78 -15.31
N LYS A 69 12.93 8.72 -15.60
CA LYS A 69 11.82 9.05 -14.68
C LYS A 69 10.79 7.91 -14.65
N ILE A 70 10.50 7.32 -15.81
CA ILE A 70 9.62 6.16 -15.92
C ILE A 70 10.20 4.97 -15.13
N ALA A 71 11.49 4.67 -15.30
CA ALA A 71 12.15 3.59 -14.56
C ALA A 71 12.08 3.78 -13.03
N LYS A 72 12.27 5.02 -12.54
CA LYS A 72 12.10 5.34 -11.11
C LYS A 72 10.66 5.13 -10.63
N ALA A 73 9.67 5.52 -11.42
CA ALA A 73 8.26 5.31 -11.08
C ALA A 73 7.93 3.80 -11.02
N PHE A 74 8.39 3.02 -11.99
CA PHE A 74 8.26 1.56 -11.97
C PHE A 74 8.96 0.93 -10.77
N TYR A 75 10.16 1.38 -10.43
CA TYR A 75 10.89 0.87 -9.26
C TYR A 75 10.08 1.09 -7.96
N SER A 76 9.51 2.27 -7.77
CA SER A 76 8.63 2.57 -6.63
C SER A 76 7.33 1.74 -6.66
N GLY A 77 6.76 1.53 -7.84
CA GLY A 77 5.62 0.65 -8.04
C GLY A 77 5.92 -0.78 -7.60
N ILE A 78 6.99 -1.39 -8.12
CA ILE A 78 7.41 -2.76 -7.79
C ILE A 78 7.75 -2.90 -6.29
N PHE A 79 8.37 -1.88 -5.69
CA PHE A 79 8.64 -1.85 -4.26
C PHE A 79 7.36 -2.01 -3.42
N SER A 80 6.24 -1.45 -3.87
CA SER A 80 4.94 -1.59 -3.20
C SER A 80 4.36 -3.00 -3.24
N TYR A 81 4.84 -3.85 -4.17
CA TYR A 81 4.51 -5.27 -4.25
C TYR A 81 5.57 -6.16 -3.58
N SER A 82 6.52 -5.59 -2.84
CA SER A 82 7.51 -6.37 -2.10
C SER A 82 6.85 -7.35 -1.14
N GLY A 83 7.39 -8.57 -1.08
CA GLY A 83 6.90 -9.65 -0.23
C GLY A 83 6.35 -10.87 -0.97
N TRP A 84 6.20 -10.80 -2.29
CA TRP A 84 5.79 -11.94 -3.12
C TRP A 84 6.72 -13.17 -2.96
N ASN A 85 8.01 -12.96 -2.68
CA ASN A 85 8.97 -14.06 -2.45
C ASN A 85 8.65 -14.89 -1.20
N TYR A 86 7.98 -14.32 -0.19
CA TYR A 86 7.62 -15.07 1.03
C TYR A 86 6.63 -16.20 0.76
N LEU A 87 5.79 -16.07 -0.28
CA LEU A 87 4.88 -17.13 -0.70
C LEU A 87 5.62 -18.40 -1.13
N ASN A 88 6.80 -18.25 -1.76
CA ASN A 88 7.60 -19.40 -2.17
C ASN A 88 8.09 -20.20 -0.95
N PHE A 89 8.45 -19.54 0.15
CA PHE A 89 8.86 -20.22 1.38
C PHE A 89 7.70 -20.92 2.11
N MET A 90 6.47 -20.41 1.97
CA MET A 90 5.28 -21.04 2.54
C MET A 90 4.75 -22.20 1.69
N THR A 91 5.36 -22.48 0.53
CA THR A 91 4.93 -23.56 -0.36
C THR A 91 4.96 -24.93 0.32
N GLU A 92 5.90 -25.15 1.24
CA GLU A 92 6.01 -26.41 2.00
C GLU A 92 4.85 -26.62 3.00
N GLU A 93 4.18 -25.54 3.42
CA GLU A 93 3.01 -25.59 4.32
C GLU A 93 1.67 -25.66 3.57
N LEU A 94 1.68 -25.48 2.24
CA LEU A 94 0.49 -25.51 1.41
C LEU A 94 0.03 -26.96 1.16
N LYS A 95 -1.24 -27.24 1.44
CA LYS A 95 -1.89 -28.47 0.98
C LYS A 95 -1.97 -28.45 -0.56
N ASN A 96 -1.36 -29.42 -1.24
CA ASN A 96 -1.31 -29.50 -2.71
C ASN A 96 -0.75 -28.21 -3.38
N PRO A 97 0.55 -27.92 -3.21
CA PRO A 97 1.15 -26.65 -3.62
C PRO A 97 1.09 -26.39 -5.12
N PHE A 98 1.25 -27.43 -5.95
CA PHE A 98 1.23 -27.29 -7.42
C PHE A 98 -0.09 -26.75 -7.98
N VAL A 99 -1.19 -26.89 -7.23
CA VAL A 99 -2.51 -26.38 -7.61
C VAL A 99 -2.87 -25.12 -6.83
N ASN A 100 -2.63 -25.11 -5.52
CA ASN A 100 -3.08 -24.02 -4.66
C ASN A 100 -2.18 -22.79 -4.70
N LEU A 101 -0.87 -22.95 -4.94
CA LEU A 101 0.05 -21.81 -5.07
C LEU A 101 -0.27 -20.96 -6.32
N PRO A 102 -0.41 -21.53 -7.54
CA PRO A 102 -0.80 -20.74 -8.70
C PRO A 102 -2.17 -20.07 -8.52
N ARG A 103 -3.15 -20.78 -7.94
CA ARG A 103 -4.49 -20.21 -7.67
C ARG A 103 -4.43 -19.03 -6.70
N ALA A 104 -3.65 -19.15 -5.63
CA ALA A 104 -3.46 -18.07 -4.67
C ALA A 104 -2.84 -16.83 -5.35
N ILE A 105 -1.84 -17.02 -6.22
CA ILE A 105 -1.23 -15.93 -6.99
C ILE A 105 -2.24 -15.27 -7.93
N TYR A 106 -3.00 -16.06 -8.70
CA TYR A 106 -3.99 -15.53 -9.64
C TYR A 106 -5.14 -14.76 -8.98
N ILE A 107 -5.46 -15.07 -7.72
CA ILE A 107 -6.49 -14.34 -6.96
C ILE A 107 -5.88 -13.13 -6.25
N SER A 108 -4.74 -13.29 -5.60
CA SER A 108 -4.13 -12.23 -4.80
C SER A 108 -3.56 -11.08 -5.63
N LEU A 109 -2.91 -11.35 -6.76
CA LEU A 109 -2.29 -10.31 -7.58
C LEU A 109 -3.32 -9.30 -8.13
N PRO A 110 -4.43 -9.71 -8.79
CA PRO A 110 -5.45 -8.76 -9.24
C PRO A 110 -6.14 -8.05 -8.09
N LEU A 111 -6.37 -8.73 -6.97
CA LEU A 111 -6.99 -8.14 -5.79
C LEU A 111 -6.14 -7.01 -5.21
N VAL A 112 -4.84 -7.24 -4.98
CA VAL A 112 -3.92 -6.22 -4.46
C VAL A 112 -3.77 -5.08 -5.47
N THR A 113 -3.67 -5.41 -6.77
CA THR A 113 -3.60 -4.40 -7.83
C THR A 113 -4.83 -3.51 -7.82
N GLY A 114 -6.03 -4.09 -7.73
CA GLY A 114 -7.29 -3.34 -7.66
C GLY A 114 -7.34 -2.43 -6.44
N ILE A 115 -6.97 -2.93 -5.26
CA ILE A 115 -6.92 -2.12 -4.03
C ILE A 115 -5.95 -0.95 -4.18
N TYR A 116 -4.76 -1.19 -4.74
CA TYR A 116 -3.77 -0.12 -4.94
C TYR A 116 -4.25 0.93 -5.94
N VAL A 117 -4.89 0.53 -7.04
CA VAL A 117 -5.47 1.46 -8.01
C VAL A 117 -6.58 2.29 -7.35
N LEU A 118 -7.50 1.64 -6.61
CA LEU A 118 -8.59 2.33 -5.91
C LEU A 118 -8.08 3.31 -4.85
N ALA A 119 -7.05 2.94 -4.09
CA ALA A 119 -6.45 3.83 -3.10
C ALA A 119 -5.77 5.05 -3.76
N ASN A 120 -5.05 4.85 -4.87
CA ASN A 120 -4.45 5.96 -5.62
C ASN A 120 -5.52 6.88 -6.23
N MET A 121 -6.60 6.31 -6.76
CA MET A 121 -7.75 7.09 -7.24
C MET A 121 -8.39 7.90 -6.11
N ALA A 122 -8.56 7.31 -4.92
CA ALA A 122 -9.09 8.02 -3.76
C ALA A 122 -8.19 9.20 -3.35
N TYR A 123 -6.86 9.02 -3.34
CA TYR A 123 -5.95 10.13 -3.04
C TYR A 123 -6.03 11.24 -4.08
N LEU A 124 -6.06 10.90 -5.37
CA LEU A 124 -6.13 11.88 -6.46
C LEU A 124 -7.50 12.55 -6.60
N SER A 125 -8.57 11.96 -6.06
CA SER A 125 -9.88 12.61 -6.06
C SER A 125 -9.93 13.79 -5.08
N VAL A 126 -9.24 13.67 -3.94
CA VAL A 126 -9.22 14.69 -2.89
C VAL A 126 -8.04 15.65 -3.04
N LEU A 127 -6.85 15.16 -3.36
CA LEU A 127 -5.62 15.97 -3.43
C LEU A 127 -5.20 16.23 -4.87
N SER A 128 -4.73 17.45 -5.15
CA SER A 128 -4.06 17.75 -6.42
C SER A 128 -2.68 17.08 -6.50
N PRO A 129 -2.14 16.82 -7.71
CA PRO A 129 -0.83 16.21 -7.88
C PRO A 129 0.30 16.97 -7.16
N ASP A 130 0.25 18.31 -7.16
CA ASP A 130 1.24 19.16 -6.49
C ASP A 130 1.17 19.02 -4.96
N ALA A 131 -0.04 18.92 -4.40
CA ALA A 131 -0.24 18.66 -2.97
C ALA A 131 0.27 17.26 -2.58
N MET A 132 0.14 16.28 -3.48
CA MET A 132 0.63 14.92 -3.24
C MET A 132 2.16 14.84 -3.25
N VAL A 133 2.83 15.55 -4.15
CA VAL A 133 4.31 15.58 -4.26
C VAL A 133 4.96 16.40 -3.15
N SER A 134 4.31 17.46 -2.68
CA SER A 134 4.81 18.31 -1.58
C SER A 134 4.55 17.73 -0.19
N SER A 135 3.73 16.69 -0.10
CA SER A 135 3.34 16.08 1.16
C SER A 135 4.29 14.97 1.60
N ASP A 136 4.87 15.12 2.80
CA ASP A 136 5.67 14.06 3.45
C ASP A 136 4.84 12.81 3.81
N ALA A 137 3.53 12.97 4.04
CA ALA A 137 2.62 11.89 4.41
C ALA A 137 1.24 12.06 3.75
N ILE A 138 1.08 11.50 2.54
CA ILE A 138 -0.11 11.67 1.69
C ILE A 138 -1.41 11.32 2.45
N ALA A 139 -1.41 10.25 3.25
CA ALA A 139 -2.58 9.85 4.02
C ALA A 139 -3.01 10.85 5.11
N VAL A 140 -2.04 11.57 5.71
CA VAL A 140 -2.33 12.60 6.71
C VAL A 140 -2.88 13.85 6.03
N THR A 141 -2.26 14.25 4.92
CA THR A 141 -2.71 15.38 4.10
C THR A 141 -4.12 15.12 3.56
N PHE A 142 -4.42 13.89 3.15
CA PHE A 142 -5.76 13.45 2.74
C PHE A 142 -6.80 13.57 3.86
N GLY A 143 -6.44 13.25 5.10
CA GLY A 143 -7.36 13.37 6.24
C GLY A 143 -7.57 14.82 6.73
N ASN A 144 -6.68 15.74 6.33
CA ASN A 144 -6.76 17.16 6.69
C ASN A 144 -7.40 18.03 5.59
N ALA A 145 -7.63 17.47 4.40
CA ALA A 145 -8.29 18.12 3.28
C ALA A 145 -9.81 18.08 3.44
#